data_AF-A0AB34JZU5-F1
#
_entry.id   AF-A0AB34JZU5-F1
#
_cell.length_a   1.000
_cell.length_b   1.000
_cell.length_c   1.000
_cell.angle_alpha   90.00
_cell.angle_beta   90.00
_cell.angle_gamma   90.00
#
_symmetry.space_group_name_H-M   'P 1'
#
loop_
_entity.id
_entity.type
_entity.pdbx_description
1 polymer ?
#
loop_
_entity_poly.entity_id
_entity_poly.type
_entity_poly.pdbx_seq_one_letter_code
_entity_poly.pdbx_strand_id
1 'polypeptide(L)'
;MAPALLAVLAAAATDYAGSGSSTLWSQFAGWELGMKRALPADSDRLKAAALMKRRGLVDCEKAVALLESALKRSPEDPTLCYECAHALDAVMRIKTNSNTLHIKHMLDTPANKKVWAMYGPRALSLAERAKAGLPNDPEAFLEYCNAFFFANSVKGVLAAATTGSGLKFKSNAKELIRRFPKLDGGVGHCYLGAFYLMAPWPLSSARLAKQHLRAAYNIVPSRRNCYYLGVMYYRLGEPDAAVPYFEQALHARCNSPSERDFGEFILREAAEALKLIKSET
;
A
#
# COMPACT_ATOMS: atom_id res chain seq x y z
N MET A 1 44.01 -26.57 10.31
CA MET A 1 44.45 -27.90 10.79
C MET A 1 43.46 -28.38 11.84
N ALA A 2 42.62 -29.35 11.49
CA ALA A 2 41.86 -30.16 12.46
C ALA A 2 42.84 -31.11 13.18
N PRO A 3 42.50 -31.68 14.35
CA PRO A 3 41.64 -32.87 14.42
C PRO A 3 40.74 -32.87 15.69
N ALA A 4 39.90 -33.85 16.03
CA ALA A 4 39.13 -34.89 15.35
C ALA A 4 38.30 -35.58 16.46
N LEU A 5 37.23 -36.27 16.06
CA LEU A 5 36.35 -37.11 16.87
C LEU A 5 37.05 -38.34 17.51
N LEU A 6 36.48 -38.83 18.62
CA LEU A 6 36.36 -40.24 19.07
C LEU A 6 35.30 -40.25 20.21
N ALA A 7 34.10 -40.82 20.14
CA ALA A 7 33.59 -42.18 19.84
C ALA A 7 33.68 -43.19 21.02
N VAL A 8 32.56 -43.92 21.20
CA VAL A 8 32.37 -45.28 21.78
C VAL A 8 31.56 -45.42 23.10
N LEU A 9 30.27 -45.80 22.91
CA LEU A 9 29.47 -46.91 23.47
C LEU A 9 29.70 -47.51 24.87
N ALA A 10 28.58 -47.73 25.59
CA ALA A 10 28.04 -49.02 26.11
C ALA A 10 27.23 -48.76 27.41
N ALA A 11 25.90 -48.87 27.39
CA ALA A 11 25.09 -50.08 27.63
C ALA A 11 24.87 -50.41 29.13
N ALA A 12 23.62 -50.29 29.58
CA ALA A 12 23.03 -51.14 30.62
C ALA A 12 21.50 -51.10 30.48
N ALA A 13 20.93 -52.24 30.10
CA ALA A 13 19.51 -52.54 30.13
C ALA A 13 19.22 -53.40 31.36
N THR A 14 18.08 -53.18 32.01
CA THR A 14 17.34 -54.23 32.73
C THR A 14 15.86 -53.89 32.71
N ASP A 15 15.11 -54.73 31.98
CA ASP A 15 13.85 -55.38 32.35
C ASP A 15 12.75 -54.59 33.06
N TYR A 16 11.62 -54.46 32.36
CA TYR A 16 10.32 -54.72 33.00
C TYR A 16 9.34 -55.34 31.99
N ALA A 17 9.06 -56.62 32.18
CA ALA A 17 8.02 -57.36 31.49
C ALA A 17 6.65 -57.02 32.11
N GLY A 18 5.68 -56.69 31.26
CA GLY A 18 4.30 -56.44 31.64
C GLY A 18 3.36 -56.77 30.49
N SER A 19 2.86 -58.00 30.49
CA SER A 19 1.86 -58.54 29.58
C SER A 19 0.52 -57.80 29.70
N GLY A 20 -0.02 -57.33 28.57
CA GLY A 20 -1.35 -56.74 28.48
C GLY A 20 -1.86 -56.78 27.06
N SER A 21 -2.47 -57.90 26.67
CA SER A 21 -3.19 -58.06 25.41
C SER A 21 -4.48 -57.23 25.43
N SER A 22 -4.51 -56.15 24.66
CA SER A 22 -5.78 -55.54 24.23
C SER A 22 -5.62 -54.80 22.90
N THR A 23 -6.22 -55.39 21.87
CA THR A 23 -6.84 -54.72 20.71
C THR A 23 -5.94 -53.87 19.79
N LEU A 24 -5.42 -54.53 18.75
CA LEU A 24 -4.88 -53.96 17.49
C LEU A 24 -5.90 -53.18 16.63
N TRP A 25 -7.04 -52.77 17.19
CA TRP A 25 -8.13 -52.05 16.48
C TRP A 25 -8.40 -50.64 17.02
N SER A 26 -7.65 -50.16 18.02
CA SER A 26 -7.79 -48.79 18.56
C SER A 26 -6.77 -47.79 18.00
N GLN A 27 -5.83 -48.22 17.13
CA GLN A 27 -4.82 -47.34 16.53
C GLN A 27 -5.23 -46.72 15.18
N PHE A 28 -6.40 -47.06 14.63
CA PHE A 28 -6.89 -46.49 13.37
C PHE A 28 -8.10 -45.55 13.52
N ALA A 29 -8.61 -45.33 14.74
CA ALA A 29 -9.77 -44.46 15.00
C ALA A 29 -9.40 -42.99 15.34
N GLY A 30 -8.15 -42.58 15.14
CA GLY A 30 -7.64 -41.26 15.56
C GLY A 30 -7.22 -40.29 14.44
N TRP A 31 -7.31 -40.68 13.15
CA TRP A 31 -6.78 -39.86 12.05
C TRP A 31 -7.82 -38.99 11.30
N GLU A 32 -9.10 -39.03 11.66
CA GLU A 32 -10.13 -38.24 10.96
C GLU A 32 -10.42 -36.85 11.58
N LEU A 33 -9.82 -36.51 12.72
CA LEU A 33 -10.02 -35.19 13.37
C LEU A 33 -8.85 -34.25 13.09
N GLY A 34 -8.87 -33.60 11.93
CA GLY A 34 -7.92 -32.52 11.66
C GLY A 34 -7.93 -31.90 10.27
N MET A 35 -8.57 -32.51 9.28
CA MET A 35 -8.83 -31.82 8.02
C MET A 35 -9.94 -30.80 8.24
N LYS A 36 -9.58 -29.60 8.71
CA LYS A 36 -10.39 -28.39 8.53
C LYS A 36 -10.73 -28.33 7.06
N ARG A 37 -11.94 -28.77 6.71
CA ARG A 37 -12.50 -28.67 5.36
C ARG A 37 -12.35 -27.20 4.98
N ALA A 38 -11.44 -26.91 4.04
CA ALA A 38 -11.24 -25.55 3.57
C ALA A 38 -12.62 -25.06 3.11
N LEU A 39 -13.14 -24.02 3.78
CA LEU A 39 -14.43 -23.47 3.40
C LEU A 39 -14.32 -23.06 1.92
N PRO A 40 -15.30 -23.42 1.08
CA PRO A 40 -15.27 -23.02 -0.32
C PRO A 40 -15.12 -21.51 -0.40
N ALA A 41 -14.25 -21.04 -1.31
CA ALA A 41 -14.00 -19.62 -1.47
C ALA A 41 -15.32 -18.87 -1.72
N ASP A 42 -15.53 -17.78 -0.97
CA ASP A 42 -16.74 -16.97 -1.05
C ASP A 42 -16.96 -16.47 -2.50
N SER A 43 -18.13 -16.74 -3.07
CA SER A 43 -18.44 -16.41 -4.47
C SER A 43 -18.35 -14.91 -4.74
N ASP A 44 -18.76 -14.07 -3.79
CA ASP A 44 -18.68 -12.62 -3.94
C ASP A 44 -17.23 -12.16 -3.92
N ARG A 45 -16.40 -12.75 -3.05
CA ARG A 45 -14.96 -12.49 -3.00
C ARG A 45 -14.28 -12.80 -4.33
N LEU A 46 -14.58 -13.96 -4.94
CA LEU A 46 -14.01 -14.33 -6.24
C LEU A 46 -14.42 -13.37 -7.36
N LYS A 47 -15.70 -12.96 -7.39
CA LYS A 47 -16.21 -11.96 -8.36
C LYS A 47 -15.54 -10.61 -8.14
N ALA A 48 -15.38 -10.16 -6.89
CA ALA A 48 -14.70 -8.92 -6.55
C ALA A 48 -13.24 -8.94 -7.00
N ALA A 49 -12.53 -10.04 -6.80
CA ALA A 49 -11.15 -10.20 -7.26
C ALA A 49 -11.03 -10.07 -8.79
N ALA A 50 -11.98 -10.62 -9.57
CA ALA A 50 -12.01 -10.45 -11.02
C ALA A 50 -12.25 -8.99 -11.44
N LEU A 51 -13.13 -8.27 -10.74
CA LEU A 51 -13.37 -6.84 -10.96
C LEU A 51 -12.13 -5.99 -10.65
N MET A 52 -11.46 -6.27 -9.54
CA MET A 52 -10.24 -5.56 -9.12
C MET A 52 -9.04 -5.79 -10.05
N LYS A 53 -9.04 -6.87 -10.85
CA LYS A 53 -8.04 -7.06 -11.93
C LYS A 53 -8.25 -6.08 -13.09
N ARG A 54 -9.51 -5.76 -13.43
CA ARG A 54 -9.84 -4.76 -14.47
C ARG A 54 -9.66 -3.34 -13.98
N ARG A 55 -10.08 -3.08 -12.73
CA ARG A 55 -9.73 -1.89 -11.95
C ARG A 55 -10.21 -0.55 -12.55
N GLY A 56 -11.30 -0.57 -13.32
CA GLY A 56 -12.03 0.66 -13.68
C GLY A 56 -12.89 1.14 -12.50
N LEU A 57 -13.29 2.42 -12.48
CA LEU A 57 -14.06 2.99 -11.36
C LEU A 57 -15.30 2.17 -11.01
N VAL A 58 -16.13 1.87 -12.02
CA VAL A 58 -17.36 1.08 -11.86
C VAL A 58 -17.06 -0.34 -11.37
N ASP A 59 -15.95 -0.94 -11.79
CA ASP A 59 -15.54 -2.26 -11.34
C ASP A 59 -15.10 -2.23 -9.88
N CYS A 60 -14.32 -1.22 -9.46
CA CYS A 60 -13.90 -1.04 -8.08
C CYS A 60 -15.11 -0.82 -7.16
N GLU A 61 -16.09 0.02 -7.55
CA GLU A 61 -17.30 0.24 -6.77
C GLU A 61 -18.15 -1.04 -6.62
N LYS A 62 -18.27 -1.84 -7.68
CA LYS A 62 -18.93 -3.16 -7.61
C LYS A 62 -18.16 -4.15 -6.73
N ALA A 63 -16.83 -4.13 -6.79
CA ALA A 63 -15.98 -4.97 -5.95
C ALA A 63 -16.17 -4.61 -4.46
N VAL A 64 -16.26 -3.33 -4.11
CA VAL A 64 -16.57 -2.87 -2.75
C VAL A 64 -17.89 -3.48 -2.28
N ALA A 65 -18.98 -3.37 -3.06
CA ALA A 65 -20.28 -3.91 -2.66
C ALA A 65 -20.26 -5.43 -2.40
N LEU A 66 -19.53 -6.18 -3.25
CA LEU A 66 -19.36 -7.63 -3.10
C LEU A 66 -18.51 -8.00 -1.87
N LEU A 67 -17.42 -7.27 -1.62
CA LEU A 67 -16.55 -7.51 -0.47
C LEU A 67 -17.23 -7.14 0.84
N GLU A 68 -18.05 -6.10 0.86
CA GLU A 68 -18.89 -5.75 2.01
C GLU A 68 -19.96 -6.83 2.28
N SER A 69 -20.53 -7.42 1.23
CA SER A 69 -21.41 -8.59 1.36
C SER A 69 -20.67 -9.78 1.99
N ALA A 70 -19.46 -10.09 1.52
CA ALA A 70 -18.62 -11.15 2.09
C ALA A 70 -18.22 -10.89 3.54
N LEU A 71 -17.87 -9.65 3.90
CA LEU A 71 -17.53 -9.25 5.27
C LEU A 71 -18.71 -9.39 6.24
N LYS A 72 -19.96 -9.29 5.80
CA LYS A 72 -21.11 -9.60 6.68
C LYS A 72 -21.13 -11.07 7.12
N ARG A 73 -20.61 -11.97 6.28
CA ARG A 73 -20.50 -13.41 6.58
C ARG A 73 -19.22 -13.76 7.35
N SER A 74 -18.16 -12.99 7.17
CA SER A 74 -16.85 -13.23 7.79
C SER A 74 -16.20 -11.91 8.22
N PRO A 75 -16.74 -11.23 9.26
CA PRO A 75 -16.36 -9.87 9.62
C PRO A 75 -14.93 -9.73 10.16
N GLU A 76 -14.37 -10.83 10.65
CA GLU A 76 -13.02 -10.89 11.24
C GLU A 76 -11.98 -11.51 10.30
N ASP A 77 -12.32 -11.84 9.04
CA ASP A 77 -11.32 -12.32 8.08
C ASP A 77 -10.41 -11.14 7.68
N PRO A 78 -9.11 -11.17 8.07
CA PRO A 78 -8.21 -10.06 7.81
C PRO A 78 -7.89 -9.91 6.32
N THR A 79 -8.01 -10.96 5.53
CA THR A 79 -7.80 -10.91 4.07
C THR A 79 -8.96 -10.22 3.39
N LEU A 80 -10.20 -10.52 3.79
CA LEU A 80 -11.38 -9.79 3.30
C LEU A 80 -11.35 -8.32 3.72
N CYS A 81 -10.88 -8.03 4.93
CA CYS A 81 -10.67 -6.66 5.40
C CYS A 81 -9.67 -5.91 4.50
N TYR A 82 -8.54 -6.54 4.19
CA TYR A 82 -7.53 -6.00 3.28
C TYR A 82 -8.11 -5.73 1.88
N GLU A 83 -8.74 -6.73 1.28
CA GLU A 83 -9.29 -6.63 -0.08
C GLU A 83 -10.35 -5.53 -0.18
N CYS A 84 -11.21 -5.40 0.85
CA CYS A 84 -12.24 -4.37 0.89
C CYS A 84 -11.64 -2.96 1.08
N ALA A 85 -10.64 -2.81 1.95
CA ALA A 85 -9.90 -1.55 2.08
C ALA A 85 -9.25 -1.17 0.74
N HIS A 86 -8.59 -2.13 0.09
CA HIS A 86 -7.92 -1.94 -1.19
C HIS A 86 -8.86 -1.47 -2.31
N ALA A 87 -10.07 -2.02 -2.36
CA ALA A 87 -11.10 -1.59 -3.31
C ALA A 87 -11.62 -0.17 -3.00
N LEU A 88 -11.84 0.16 -1.72
CA LEU A 88 -12.24 1.51 -1.31
C LEU A 88 -11.16 2.55 -1.64
N ASP A 89 -9.90 2.24 -1.38
CA ASP A 89 -8.78 3.12 -1.69
C ASP A 89 -8.59 3.27 -3.21
N ALA A 90 -8.85 2.24 -4.01
CA ALA A 90 -8.87 2.36 -5.47
C ALA A 90 -9.96 3.34 -5.93
N VAL A 91 -11.18 3.27 -5.37
CA VAL A 91 -12.24 4.24 -5.64
C VAL A 91 -11.79 5.65 -5.30
N MET A 92 -11.17 5.86 -4.13
CA MET A 92 -10.66 7.17 -3.73
C MET A 92 -9.54 7.65 -4.65
N ARG A 93 -8.58 6.79 -5.01
CA ARG A 93 -7.49 7.12 -5.95
C ARG A 93 -8.03 7.58 -7.30
N ILE A 94 -8.97 6.85 -7.87
CA ILE A 94 -9.55 7.19 -9.19
C ILE A 94 -10.35 8.51 -9.09
N LYS A 95 -11.24 8.64 -8.10
CA LYS A 95 -12.12 9.82 -7.98
C LYS A 95 -11.37 11.11 -7.62
N THR A 96 -10.23 11.01 -6.95
CA THR A 96 -9.50 12.19 -6.41
C THR A 96 -8.12 12.36 -7.01
N ASN A 97 -7.80 11.62 -8.07
CA ASN A 97 -6.47 11.51 -8.65
C ASN A 97 -5.40 11.21 -7.57
N SER A 98 -5.72 10.35 -6.60
CA SER A 98 -4.87 9.92 -5.49
C SER A 98 -4.30 11.04 -4.62
N ASN A 99 -4.87 12.26 -4.65
CA ASN A 99 -4.23 13.43 -4.03
C ASN A 99 -2.76 13.60 -4.50
N THR A 100 -2.51 13.29 -5.78
CA THR A 100 -1.22 13.37 -6.46
C THR A 100 -0.63 14.78 -6.38
N LEU A 101 0.70 14.88 -6.30
CA LEU A 101 1.41 16.16 -6.41
C LEU A 101 1.01 16.92 -7.67
N HIS A 102 0.98 18.24 -7.61
CA HIS A 102 0.68 19.09 -8.76
C HIS A 102 1.55 20.35 -8.73
N ILE A 103 1.94 20.85 -9.89
CA ILE A 103 2.75 22.06 -10.05
C ILE A 103 2.14 23.34 -9.48
N LYS A 104 0.80 23.53 -9.51
CA LYS A 104 0.14 24.82 -9.23
C LYS A 104 -0.79 24.82 -8.03
N HIS A 105 -1.49 23.72 -7.77
CA HIS A 105 -2.54 23.69 -6.75
C HIS A 105 -2.47 22.44 -5.88
N MET A 106 -3.20 22.48 -4.77
CA MET A 106 -3.45 21.31 -3.94
C MET A 106 -4.68 20.57 -4.45
N LEU A 107 -4.70 19.25 -4.35
CA LEU A 107 -5.88 18.45 -4.69
C LEU A 107 -6.86 18.28 -3.51
N ASP A 108 -6.71 19.04 -2.43
CA ASP A 108 -7.62 19.03 -1.28
C ASP A 108 -8.87 19.93 -1.50
N THR A 109 -9.44 19.83 -2.69
CA THR A 109 -10.66 20.53 -3.11
C THR A 109 -11.87 20.06 -2.29
N PRO A 110 -12.95 20.87 -2.18
CA PRO A 110 -14.18 20.44 -1.51
C PRO A 110 -14.76 19.13 -2.08
N ALA A 111 -14.68 18.93 -3.39
CA ALA A 111 -15.14 17.71 -4.04
C ALA A 111 -14.33 16.47 -3.61
N ASN A 112 -12.99 16.58 -3.59
CA ASN A 112 -12.13 15.49 -3.16
C ASN A 112 -12.28 15.20 -1.66
N LYS A 113 -12.39 16.23 -0.83
CA LYS A 113 -12.67 16.09 0.61
C LYS A 113 -13.97 15.34 0.88
N LYS A 114 -15.02 15.58 0.09
CA LYS A 114 -16.29 14.84 0.19
C LYS A 114 -16.11 13.34 -0.10
N VAL A 115 -15.32 12.99 -1.10
CA VAL A 115 -14.98 11.59 -1.42
C VAL A 115 -14.21 10.95 -0.26
N TRP A 116 -13.17 11.60 0.24
CA TRP A 116 -12.38 11.08 1.36
C TRP A 116 -13.18 10.94 2.65
N ALA A 117 -14.11 11.87 2.93
CA ALA A 117 -14.98 11.79 4.10
C ALA A 117 -15.94 10.59 4.01
N MET A 118 -16.40 10.25 2.79
CA MET A 118 -17.31 9.13 2.54
C MET A 118 -16.64 7.77 2.70
N TYR A 119 -15.41 7.60 2.20
CA TYR A 119 -14.76 6.28 2.13
C TYR A 119 -13.59 6.10 3.11
N GLY A 120 -12.87 7.17 3.44
CA GLY A 120 -11.62 7.13 4.21
C GLY A 120 -11.74 6.46 5.58
N PRO A 121 -12.68 6.87 6.46
CA PRO A 121 -12.84 6.23 7.77
C PRO A 121 -13.16 4.73 7.68
N ARG A 122 -13.95 4.33 6.67
CA ARG A 122 -14.33 2.93 6.43
C ARG A 122 -13.13 2.11 5.97
N ALA A 123 -12.38 2.61 5.00
CA ALA A 123 -11.16 1.99 4.51
C ALA A 123 -10.12 1.84 5.63
N LEU A 124 -9.93 2.87 6.46
CA LEU A 124 -8.97 2.85 7.55
C LEU A 124 -9.32 1.78 8.60
N SER A 125 -10.58 1.70 9.03
CA SER A 125 -11.02 0.68 9.99
C SER A 125 -10.83 -0.75 9.47
N LEU A 126 -11.03 -0.99 8.17
CA LEU A 126 -10.77 -2.27 7.52
C LEU A 126 -9.26 -2.55 7.46
N ALA A 127 -8.46 -1.58 7.03
CA ALA A 127 -7.02 -1.72 6.89
C ALA A 127 -6.31 -1.92 8.25
N GLU A 128 -6.83 -1.36 9.34
CA GLU A 128 -6.33 -1.60 10.70
C GLU A 128 -6.53 -3.06 11.12
N ARG A 129 -7.71 -3.63 10.87
CA ARG A 129 -7.99 -5.05 11.11
C ARG A 129 -7.14 -5.96 10.23
N ALA A 130 -7.01 -5.62 8.95
CA ALA A 130 -6.14 -6.32 8.02
C ALA A 130 -4.70 -6.35 8.50
N LYS A 131 -4.13 -5.19 8.87
CA LYS A 131 -2.77 -5.08 9.39
C LYS A 131 -2.59 -5.86 10.71
N ALA A 132 -3.59 -5.87 11.58
CA ALA A 132 -3.54 -6.63 12.83
C ALA A 132 -3.52 -8.14 12.59
N GLY A 133 -4.34 -8.64 11.65
CA GLY A 133 -4.38 -10.06 11.29
C GLY A 133 -3.28 -10.52 10.33
N LEU A 134 -2.63 -9.59 9.62
CA LEU A 134 -1.57 -9.84 8.65
C LEU A 134 -0.33 -8.96 8.93
N PRO A 135 0.29 -9.05 10.14
CA PRO A 135 1.28 -8.08 10.61
C PRO A 135 2.58 -8.01 9.80
N ASN A 136 2.89 -9.07 9.05
CA ASN A 136 4.09 -9.18 8.21
C ASN A 136 3.80 -9.06 6.71
N ASP A 137 2.53 -8.90 6.32
CA ASP A 137 2.16 -8.75 4.92
C ASP A 137 2.45 -7.32 4.44
N PRO A 138 3.27 -7.15 3.39
CA PRO A 138 3.63 -5.83 2.88
C PRO A 138 2.44 -5.06 2.31
N GLU A 139 1.51 -5.74 1.64
CA GLU A 139 0.35 -5.12 1.00
C GLU A 139 -0.67 -4.67 2.04
N ALA A 140 -0.93 -5.47 3.07
CA ALA A 140 -1.79 -5.07 4.20
C ALA A 140 -1.22 -3.83 4.92
N PHE A 141 0.10 -3.74 5.07
CA PHE A 141 0.72 -2.57 5.69
C PHE A 141 0.69 -1.33 4.77
N LEU A 142 0.92 -1.50 3.47
CA LEU A 142 0.76 -0.42 2.50
C LEU A 142 -0.69 0.09 2.46
N GLU A 143 -1.66 -0.82 2.48
CA GLU A 143 -3.07 -0.48 2.47
C GLU A 143 -3.47 0.33 3.71
N TYR A 144 -2.97 -0.05 4.89
CA TYR A 144 -3.10 0.79 6.09
C TYR A 144 -2.54 2.19 5.89
N CYS A 145 -1.38 2.32 5.24
CA CYS A 145 -0.77 3.63 4.99
C CYS A 145 -1.59 4.49 4.02
N ASN A 146 -2.11 3.89 2.93
CA ASN A 146 -2.99 4.56 1.98
C ASN A 146 -4.30 5.02 2.66
N ALA A 147 -4.98 4.12 3.36
CA ALA A 147 -6.24 4.40 4.00
C ALA A 147 -6.10 5.46 5.10
N PHE A 148 -5.01 5.41 5.87
CA PHE A 148 -4.67 6.44 6.85
C PHE A 148 -4.47 7.80 6.19
N PHE A 149 -3.78 7.85 5.06
CA PHE A 149 -3.57 9.08 4.30
C PHE A 149 -4.90 9.68 3.80
N PHE A 150 -5.78 8.88 3.20
CA PHE A 150 -7.06 9.37 2.71
C PHE A 150 -7.99 9.81 3.83
N ALA A 151 -8.12 9.02 4.91
CA ALA A 151 -8.94 9.37 6.06
C ALA A 151 -8.54 10.71 6.70
N ASN A 152 -7.24 11.06 6.65
CA ASN A 152 -6.75 12.33 7.17
C ASN A 152 -6.72 13.46 6.14
N SER A 153 -6.81 13.17 4.84
CA SER A 153 -6.85 14.19 3.78
C SER A 153 -8.11 15.06 3.85
N VAL A 154 -9.19 14.57 4.48
CA VAL A 154 -10.42 15.34 4.77
C VAL A 154 -10.12 16.65 5.51
N LYS A 155 -9.12 16.64 6.41
CA LYS A 155 -8.74 17.80 7.23
C LYS A 155 -8.02 18.89 6.42
N GLY A 156 -7.51 18.55 5.23
CA GLY A 156 -6.60 19.41 4.46
C GLY A 156 -5.15 19.36 4.98
N VAL A 157 -4.22 19.82 4.15
CA VAL A 157 -2.76 19.68 4.41
C VAL A 157 -2.32 20.41 5.68
N LEU A 158 -2.88 21.59 5.97
CA LEU A 158 -2.49 22.41 7.12
C LEU A 158 -2.89 21.74 8.44
N ALA A 159 -4.15 21.34 8.57
CA ALA A 159 -4.63 20.66 9.78
C ALA A 159 -4.00 19.27 9.94
N ALA A 160 -3.72 18.56 8.84
CA ALA A 160 -2.98 17.31 8.92
C ALA A 160 -1.55 17.52 9.46
N ALA A 161 -0.89 18.61 9.06
CA ALA A 161 0.48 18.94 9.46
C ALA A 161 0.59 19.44 10.90
N THR A 162 -0.42 20.16 11.42
CA THR A 162 -0.45 20.68 12.79
C THR A 162 -1.07 19.72 13.81
N THR A 163 -1.65 18.62 13.37
CA THR A 163 -2.14 17.54 14.24
C THR A 163 -1.14 16.38 14.29
N GLY A 164 -1.31 15.47 15.27
CA GLY A 164 -0.52 14.23 15.35
C GLY A 164 -0.60 13.34 14.09
N SER A 165 -1.57 13.59 13.20
CA SER A 165 -1.79 12.87 11.94
C SER A 165 -0.57 12.96 11.01
N GLY A 166 0.03 14.15 10.86
CA GLY A 166 1.21 14.35 9.99
C GLY A 166 2.45 13.63 10.51
N LEU A 167 2.66 13.62 11.83
CA LEU A 167 3.73 12.87 12.47
C LEU A 167 3.53 11.36 12.28
N LYS A 168 2.30 10.87 12.44
CA LYS A 168 1.96 9.46 12.22
C LYS A 168 2.14 9.07 10.74
N PHE A 169 1.72 9.90 9.80
CA PHE A 169 1.95 9.69 8.36
C PHE A 169 3.43 9.54 8.04
N LYS A 170 4.27 10.45 8.55
CA LYS A 170 5.73 10.39 8.41
C LYS A 170 6.31 9.11 9.02
N SER A 171 5.83 8.71 10.21
CA SER A 171 6.26 7.46 10.86
C SER A 171 5.90 6.23 10.03
N ASN A 172 4.67 6.17 9.51
CA ASN A 172 4.21 5.07 8.66
C ASN A 172 5.05 4.97 7.38
N ALA A 173 5.33 6.10 6.72
CA ALA A 173 6.16 6.12 5.51
C ALA A 173 7.62 5.70 5.79
N LYS A 174 8.21 6.11 6.92
CA LYS A 174 9.53 5.63 7.35
C LYS A 174 9.53 4.13 7.62
N GLU A 175 8.48 3.61 8.23
CA GLU A 175 8.35 2.17 8.47
C GLU A 175 8.21 1.40 7.14
N LEU A 176 7.45 1.90 6.17
CA LEU A 176 7.37 1.33 4.82
C LEU A 176 8.75 1.26 4.16
N ILE A 177 9.53 2.34 4.20
CA ILE A 177 10.89 2.36 3.66
C ILE A 177 11.78 1.32 4.37
N ARG A 178 11.71 1.25 5.70
CA ARG A 178 12.55 0.34 6.50
C ARG A 178 12.23 -1.12 6.23
N ARG A 179 10.95 -1.48 6.14
CA ARG A 179 10.50 -2.87 6.02
C ARG A 179 10.42 -3.34 4.57
N PHE A 180 9.96 -2.46 3.68
CA PHE A 180 9.59 -2.80 2.31
C PHE A 180 10.06 -1.71 1.32
N PRO A 181 11.38 -1.46 1.23
CA PRO A 181 11.91 -0.27 0.54
C PRO A 181 11.52 -0.15 -0.94
N LYS A 182 11.28 -1.28 -1.62
CA LYS A 182 10.93 -1.32 -3.05
C LYS A 182 9.43 -1.46 -3.31
N LEU A 183 8.61 -1.61 -2.27
CA LEU A 183 7.17 -1.84 -2.41
C LEU A 183 6.52 -0.70 -3.20
N ASP A 184 5.67 -1.09 -4.14
CA ASP A 184 4.92 -0.16 -4.99
C ASP A 184 5.82 0.89 -5.66
N GLY A 185 7.02 0.51 -6.09
CA GLY A 185 7.98 1.41 -6.74
C GLY A 185 8.58 2.44 -5.80
N GLY A 186 8.76 2.08 -4.52
CA GLY A 186 9.31 2.96 -3.49
C GLY A 186 8.31 3.98 -2.96
N VAL A 187 7.02 3.62 -2.85
CA VAL A 187 5.95 4.56 -2.46
C VAL A 187 6.18 5.25 -1.11
N GLY A 188 6.84 4.58 -0.16
CA GLY A 188 7.22 5.21 1.11
C GLY A 188 8.14 6.43 0.93
N HIS A 189 9.03 6.39 -0.06
CA HIS A 189 9.83 7.54 -0.46
C HIS A 189 8.96 8.61 -1.14
N CYS A 190 8.01 8.22 -2.00
CA CYS A 190 7.07 9.17 -2.60
C CYS A 190 6.27 9.94 -1.53
N TYR A 191 5.77 9.26 -0.50
CA TYR A 191 5.05 9.86 0.61
C TYR A 191 5.87 10.90 1.37
N LEU A 192 7.10 10.56 1.76
CA LEU A 192 7.98 11.52 2.46
C LEU A 192 8.39 12.67 1.54
N GLY A 193 8.69 12.37 0.29
CA GLY A 193 9.02 13.37 -0.71
C GLY A 193 7.90 14.40 -0.88
N ALA A 194 6.67 13.93 -1.07
CA ALA A 194 5.48 14.75 -1.16
C ALA A 194 5.23 15.53 0.13
N PHE A 195 5.34 14.89 1.30
CA PHE A 195 5.17 15.57 2.58
C PHE A 195 6.13 16.76 2.73
N TYR A 196 7.44 16.54 2.52
CA TYR A 196 8.44 17.60 2.67
C TYR A 196 8.31 18.69 1.61
N LEU A 197 7.74 18.39 0.44
CA LEU A 197 7.49 19.37 -0.62
C LEU A 197 6.24 20.23 -0.33
N MET A 198 5.19 19.65 0.26
CA MET A 198 3.87 20.29 0.39
C MET A 198 3.55 20.80 1.79
N ALA A 199 4.25 20.33 2.83
CA ALA A 199 3.99 20.77 4.20
C ALA A 199 4.28 22.28 4.37
N PRO A 200 3.59 22.98 5.28
CA PRO A 200 3.93 24.36 5.61
C PRO A 200 5.27 24.44 6.36
N TRP A 201 5.90 25.61 6.38
CA TRP A 201 7.03 25.88 7.27
C TRP A 201 6.57 25.74 8.74
N PRO A 202 7.38 25.15 9.65
CA PRO A 202 8.76 24.68 9.46
C PRO A 202 8.89 23.21 9.05
N LEU A 203 7.79 22.54 8.66
CA LEU A 203 7.79 21.11 8.35
C LEU A 203 8.26 20.80 6.93
N SER A 204 8.18 21.75 6.00
CA SER A 204 8.75 21.61 4.65
C SER A 204 10.27 21.50 4.66
N SER A 205 10.81 20.80 3.66
CA SER A 205 12.25 20.74 3.42
C SER A 205 12.54 20.33 1.98
N ALA A 206 12.96 21.30 1.15
CA ALA A 206 13.33 21.05 -0.24
C ALA A 206 14.42 19.97 -0.38
N ARG A 207 15.42 19.99 0.51
CA ARG A 207 16.51 19.00 0.55
C ARG A 207 15.97 17.59 0.78
N LEU A 208 15.10 17.40 1.78
CA LEU A 208 14.54 16.08 2.07
C LEU A 208 13.53 15.63 0.99
N ALA A 209 12.76 16.57 0.43
CA ALA A 209 11.88 16.29 -0.71
C ALA A 209 12.68 15.73 -1.90
N LYS A 210 13.74 16.42 -2.30
CA LYS A 210 14.66 16.01 -3.39
C LYS A 210 15.32 14.66 -3.09
N GLN A 211 15.79 14.46 -1.87
CA GLN A 211 16.40 13.18 -1.43
C GLN A 211 15.41 12.01 -1.60
N HIS A 212 14.20 12.13 -1.07
CA HIS A 212 13.24 11.03 -1.10
C HIS A 212 12.68 10.79 -2.51
N LEU A 213 12.31 11.83 -3.26
CA LEU A 213 11.78 11.63 -4.61
C LEU A 213 12.84 11.06 -5.58
N ARG A 214 14.11 11.46 -5.45
CA ARG A 214 15.20 10.82 -6.21
C ARG A 214 15.40 9.36 -5.80
N ALA A 215 15.28 9.03 -4.52
CA ALA A 215 15.37 7.64 -4.08
C ALA A 215 14.25 6.77 -4.67
N ALA A 216 13.00 7.26 -4.72
CA ALA A 216 11.90 6.56 -5.39
C ALA A 216 12.18 6.34 -6.88
N TYR A 217 12.62 7.39 -7.59
CA TYR A 217 13.00 7.30 -9.00
C TYR A 217 14.14 6.29 -9.25
N ASN A 218 15.15 6.26 -8.38
CA ASN A 218 16.27 5.32 -8.50
C ASN A 218 15.87 3.86 -8.22
N ILE A 219 14.79 3.62 -7.48
CA ILE A 219 14.20 2.28 -7.34
C ILE A 219 13.54 1.87 -8.65
N VAL A 220 12.68 2.74 -9.19
CA VAL A 220 12.06 2.56 -10.50
C VAL A 220 11.68 3.92 -11.10
N PRO A 221 12.09 4.22 -12.35
CA PRO A 221 11.66 5.43 -13.05
C PRO A 221 10.27 5.22 -13.66
N SER A 222 9.27 4.96 -12.81
CA SER A 222 7.88 4.81 -13.22
C SER A 222 7.26 6.16 -13.58
N ARG A 223 6.10 6.14 -14.24
CA ARG A 223 5.36 7.35 -14.62
C ARG A 223 5.17 8.33 -13.45
N ARG A 224 4.71 7.83 -12.30
CA ARG A 224 4.56 8.59 -11.04
C ARG A 224 5.88 9.16 -10.58
N ASN A 225 6.93 8.34 -10.54
CA ASN A 225 8.21 8.76 -9.96
C ASN A 225 8.90 9.81 -10.85
N CYS A 226 8.83 9.66 -12.18
CA CYS A 226 9.26 10.69 -13.14
C CYS A 226 8.45 11.98 -12.94
N TYR A 227 7.12 11.89 -12.94
CA TYR A 227 6.26 13.05 -12.76
C TYR A 227 6.51 13.78 -11.44
N TYR A 228 6.68 13.07 -10.32
CA TYR A 228 6.95 13.68 -9.01
C TYR A 228 8.29 14.41 -8.98
N LEU A 229 9.32 13.91 -9.67
CA LEU A 229 10.56 14.67 -9.83
C LEU A 229 10.33 15.95 -10.64
N GLY A 230 9.59 15.88 -11.75
CA GLY A 230 9.22 17.07 -12.53
C GLY A 230 8.50 18.11 -11.68
N VAL A 231 7.46 17.70 -10.93
CA VAL A 231 6.73 18.60 -10.03
C VAL A 231 7.66 19.20 -8.97
N MET A 232 8.56 18.40 -8.40
CA MET A 232 9.51 18.89 -7.39
C MET A 232 10.46 19.95 -7.95
N TYR A 233 11.09 19.72 -9.09
CA TYR A 233 11.97 20.72 -9.72
C TYR A 233 11.20 21.99 -10.07
N TYR A 234 10.03 21.86 -10.69
CA TYR A 234 9.22 23.02 -11.05
C TYR A 234 8.84 23.85 -9.81
N ARG A 235 8.34 23.22 -8.74
CA ARG A 235 7.94 23.93 -7.51
C ARG A 235 9.10 24.53 -6.73
N LEU A 236 10.34 24.08 -6.97
CA LEU A 236 11.55 24.66 -6.40
C LEU A 236 12.14 25.79 -7.27
N GLY A 237 11.46 26.20 -8.34
CA GLY A 237 11.94 27.26 -9.24
C GLY A 237 13.02 26.79 -10.21
N GLU A 238 13.10 25.49 -10.47
CA GLU A 238 14.03 24.88 -11.45
C GLU A 238 13.24 24.30 -12.66
N PRO A 239 12.50 25.11 -13.44
CA PRO A 239 11.62 24.59 -14.51
C PRO A 239 12.39 23.85 -15.62
N ASP A 240 13.57 24.32 -16.02
CA ASP A 240 14.40 23.65 -17.03
C ASP A 240 14.81 22.24 -16.57
N ALA A 241 15.13 22.09 -15.28
CA ALA A 241 15.47 20.80 -14.70
C ALA A 241 14.25 19.86 -14.63
N ALA A 242 13.02 20.39 -14.67
CA ALA A 242 11.79 19.62 -14.63
C ALA A 242 11.44 18.96 -15.98
N VAL A 243 11.77 19.63 -17.10
CA VAL A 243 11.45 19.20 -18.48
C VAL A 243 11.76 17.72 -18.74
N PRO A 244 13.00 17.21 -18.55
CA PRO A 244 13.32 15.83 -18.89
C PRO A 244 12.50 14.81 -18.10
N TYR A 245 12.09 15.15 -16.87
CA TYR A 245 11.28 14.25 -16.04
C TYR A 245 9.81 14.23 -16.46
N PHE A 246 9.25 15.37 -16.89
CA PHE A 246 7.91 15.38 -17.46
C PHE A 246 7.85 14.64 -18.80
N GLU A 247 8.84 14.81 -19.67
CA GLU A 247 8.97 14.04 -20.91
C GLU A 247 9.08 12.54 -20.62
N GLN A 248 9.92 12.14 -19.66
CA GLN A 248 10.02 10.75 -19.26
C GLN A 248 8.71 10.21 -18.68
N ALA A 249 7.94 11.01 -17.93
CA ALA A 249 6.64 10.59 -17.40
C ALA A 249 5.63 10.27 -18.50
N LEU A 250 5.66 10.98 -19.63
CA LEU A 250 4.77 10.74 -20.78
C LEU A 250 5.02 9.36 -21.44
N HIS A 251 6.25 8.86 -21.35
CA HIS A 251 6.64 7.59 -21.98
C HIS A 251 6.77 6.42 -21.00
N ALA A 252 6.96 6.70 -19.71
CA ALA A 252 7.09 5.68 -18.68
C ALA A 252 5.77 4.91 -18.47
N ARG A 253 5.91 3.64 -18.09
CA ARG A 253 4.79 2.79 -17.66
C ARG A 253 4.48 3.03 -16.18
N CYS A 254 3.23 2.83 -15.81
CA CYS A 254 2.86 2.68 -14.40
C CYS A 254 3.52 1.42 -13.83
N ASN A 255 4.17 1.51 -12.67
CA ASN A 255 4.85 0.38 -12.04
C ASN A 255 3.89 -0.60 -11.35
N SER A 256 2.72 -0.12 -10.92
CA SER A 256 1.82 -0.90 -10.08
C SER A 256 0.34 -0.69 -10.40
N PRO A 257 -0.55 -1.56 -9.88
CA PRO A 257 -1.98 -1.33 -9.96
C PRO A 257 -2.43 0.00 -9.33
N SER A 258 -1.88 0.39 -8.18
CA SER A 258 -2.23 1.66 -7.52
C SER A 258 -1.88 2.86 -8.39
N GLU A 259 -0.74 2.84 -9.06
CA GLU A 259 -0.31 3.89 -9.97
C GLU A 259 -1.19 3.98 -11.22
N ARG A 260 -1.73 2.86 -11.71
CA ARG A 260 -2.67 2.86 -12.84
C ARG A 260 -3.98 3.59 -12.54
N ASP A 261 -4.42 3.62 -11.28
CA ASP A 261 -5.67 4.27 -10.86
C ASP A 261 -5.72 5.77 -11.21
N PHE A 262 -4.55 6.40 -11.33
CA PHE A 262 -4.42 7.84 -11.63
C PHE A 262 -3.34 8.10 -12.71
N GLY A 263 -2.94 7.07 -13.45
CA GLY A 263 -1.87 7.17 -14.45
C GLY A 263 -2.23 8.10 -15.61
N GLU A 264 -3.50 8.14 -16.01
CA GLU A 264 -4.00 9.05 -17.05
C GLU A 264 -4.01 10.51 -16.59
N PHE A 265 -4.26 10.75 -15.30
CA PHE A 265 -4.13 12.09 -14.73
C PHE A 265 -2.69 12.57 -14.83
N ILE A 266 -1.72 11.74 -14.45
CA ILE A 266 -0.30 12.08 -14.56
C ILE A 266 0.10 12.42 -16.00
N LEU A 267 -0.37 11.65 -17.00
CA LEU A 267 -0.07 11.93 -18.40
C LEU A 267 -0.54 13.32 -18.82
N ARG A 268 -1.79 13.67 -18.49
CA ARG A 268 -2.34 14.99 -18.79
C ARG A 268 -1.55 16.09 -18.09
N GLU A 269 -1.28 15.94 -16.80
CA GLU A 269 -0.57 16.96 -16.02
C GLU A 269 0.88 17.14 -16.44
N ALA A 270 1.57 16.07 -16.84
CA ALA A 270 2.92 16.16 -17.40
C ALA A 270 2.93 16.94 -18.72
N ALA A 271 1.97 16.68 -19.60
CA ALA A 271 1.84 17.39 -20.87
C ALA A 271 1.52 18.88 -20.66
N GLU A 272 0.60 19.21 -19.74
CA GLU A 272 0.28 20.59 -19.41
C GLU A 272 1.44 21.32 -18.75
N ALA A 273 2.22 20.65 -17.89
CA ALA A 273 3.42 21.24 -17.30
C ALA A 273 4.47 21.60 -18.36
N LEU A 274 4.67 20.76 -19.38
CA LEU A 274 5.59 21.06 -20.49
C LEU A 274 5.12 22.25 -21.34
N LYS A 275 3.82 22.35 -21.61
CA LYS A 275 3.26 23.51 -22.34
C LYS A 275 3.47 24.80 -21.55
N LEU A 276 3.25 24.74 -20.24
CA LEU A 276 3.43 25.88 -19.36
C LEU A 276 4.89 26.35 -19.32
N ILE A 277 5.84 25.44 -19.09
CA ILE A 277 7.27 25.78 -19.06
C ILE A 277 7.68 26.50 -20.36
N LYS A 278 7.25 25.97 -21.52
CA LYS A 278 7.52 26.58 -22.83
C LYS A 278 6.91 27.97 -23.03
N SER A 279 5.84 28.30 -22.30
CA SER A 279 5.21 29.62 -22.37
C SER A 279 5.83 30.65 -21.41
N GLU A 280 6.61 30.18 -20.43
CA GLU A 280 7.29 31.01 -19.43
C GLU A 280 8.74 31.33 -19.84
N THR A 281 9.29 30.62 -20.83
CA THR A 281 10.61 30.81 -21.44
C THR A 281 10.52 31.60 -22.74
#